data_AF-A0A329SBB6-F1
#
_entry.id   AF-A0A329SBB6-F1
#
_cell.length_a   1.000
_cell.length_b   1.000
_cell.length_c   1.000
_cell.angle_alpha   90.00
_cell.angle_beta   90.00
_cell.angle_gamma   90.00
#
_symmetry.space_group_name_H-M   'P 1'
#
loop_
_entity.id
_entity.type
_entity.pdbx_description
1 polymer ?
#
loop_
_entity_poly.entity_id
_entity_poly.type
_entity_poly.pdbx_seq_one_letter_code
_entity_poly.pdbx_strand_id
1 'polypeptide(L)'
;MLYFNVVVESNVLSLAAPFSKGKPLVMYGRCNGAHGRGQGGAARHCKVICYNTQGITRPAIRRLARRAGVIRISTLVFRETRAVLRVFLANLICDAVT
;
A
#
# COMPACT_ATOMS: atom_id res chain seq x y z
N MET A 1 2.10 16.19 19.83
CA MET A 1 1.33 15.14 19.12
C MET A 1 0.46 15.77 18.03
N LEU A 2 1.07 16.50 17.08
CA LEU A 2 0.35 17.38 16.14
C LEU A 2 0.84 17.18 14.70
N TYR A 3 0.67 15.98 14.13
CA TYR A 3 0.80 15.78 12.67
C TYR A 3 -0.15 14.74 12.09
N PHE A 4 -0.83 13.95 12.93
CA PHE A 4 -1.79 12.95 12.45
C PHE A 4 -3.24 13.48 12.33
N ASN A 5 -3.56 14.61 12.98
CA ASN A 5 -4.92 15.17 13.00
C ASN A 5 -5.15 16.35 12.04
N VAL A 6 -4.12 16.96 11.43
CA VAL A 6 -4.30 18.16 10.56
C VAL A 6 -4.93 17.84 9.20
N VAL A 7 -4.94 16.57 8.77
CA VAL A 7 -5.60 16.15 7.51
C VAL A 7 -7.05 15.67 7.73
N VAL A 8 -7.47 15.45 8.98
CA VAL A 8 -8.85 15.02 9.29
C VAL A 8 -9.78 16.23 9.44
N GLU A 9 -9.27 17.40 9.84
CA GLU A 9 -10.08 18.57 10.15
C GLU A 9 -10.18 19.62 9.02
N SER A 10 -9.36 19.53 7.97
CA SER A 10 -9.42 20.46 6.83
C SER A 10 -10.46 20.07 5.75
N ASN A 11 -11.37 19.14 6.04
CA ASN A 11 -12.44 18.76 5.09
C ASN A 11 -13.84 18.70 5.71
N VAL A 12 -14.10 19.49 6.76
CA VAL A 12 -15.45 19.69 7.31
C VAL A 12 -16.24 20.81 6.63
N LEU A 13 -15.75 21.41 5.53
CA LEU A 13 -16.49 22.48 4.86
C LEU A 13 -16.28 22.51 3.34
N SER A 14 -16.77 21.51 2.62
CA SER A 14 -17.22 21.72 1.23
C SER A 14 -18.15 20.62 0.76
N LEU A 15 -19.36 21.05 0.38
CA LEU A 15 -20.44 20.35 -0.31
C LEU A 15 -21.26 19.34 0.49
N ALA A 16 -22.32 19.88 1.07
CA ALA A 16 -23.66 19.32 0.87
C ALA A 16 -23.85 18.94 -0.62
N ALA A 17 -24.04 17.66 -0.91
CA ALA A 17 -24.64 17.18 -2.14
C ALA A 17 -25.50 15.94 -1.84
N PRO A 18 -26.72 15.86 -2.37
CA PRO A 18 -27.76 14.97 -1.88
C PRO A 18 -27.50 13.50 -2.23
N PHE A 19 -27.82 12.64 -1.27
CA PHE A 19 -28.14 11.23 -1.49
C PHE A 19 -29.20 11.13 -2.61
N SER A 20 -28.82 10.60 -3.77
CA SER A 20 -29.68 10.45 -4.94
C SER A 20 -29.44 9.10 -5.60
N LYS A 21 -30.54 8.53 -6.08
CA LYS A 21 -30.84 7.12 -6.28
C LYS A 21 -29.97 6.40 -7.31
N GLY A 22 -30.03 5.07 -7.19
CA GLY A 22 -29.35 4.10 -8.04
C GLY A 22 -29.42 4.43 -9.53
N LYS A 23 -28.29 4.18 -10.18
CA LYS A 23 -28.15 4.11 -11.63
C LYS A 23 -27.69 2.68 -11.90
N PRO A 24 -28.36 1.90 -12.75
CA PRO A 24 -27.78 0.65 -13.21
C PRO A 24 -26.52 1.03 -13.99
N LEU A 25 -25.35 0.70 -13.44
CA LEU A 25 -24.14 0.67 -14.25
C LEU A 25 -24.37 -0.42 -15.27
N VAL A 26 -24.71 0.00 -16.48
CA VAL A 26 -24.68 -0.81 -17.70
C VAL A 26 -23.39 -1.61 -17.65
N MET A 27 -23.56 -2.91 -17.41
CA MET A 27 -22.47 -3.87 -17.37
C MET A 27 -22.07 -4.15 -18.81
N TYR A 28 -21.20 -3.30 -19.38
CA TYR A 28 -20.53 -3.62 -20.63
C TYR A 28 -19.39 -4.60 -20.30
N GLY A 29 -19.64 -5.89 -20.58
CA GLY A 29 -18.63 -6.93 -20.81
C GLY A 29 -17.43 -6.97 -19.86
N ARG A 30 -17.56 -7.67 -18.73
CA ARG A 30 -16.41 -8.13 -17.95
C ARG A 30 -16.17 -9.61 -18.18
N CYS A 31 -15.91 -9.98 -19.42
CA CYS A 31 -15.24 -11.22 -19.80
C CYS A 31 -14.04 -10.85 -20.65
N ASN A 32 -12.86 -11.17 -20.11
CA ASN A 32 -11.59 -11.49 -20.80
C ASN A 32 -10.45 -11.23 -19.83
N GLY A 33 -10.06 -12.30 -19.15
CA GLY A 33 -8.96 -12.28 -18.20
C GLY A 33 -8.75 -13.62 -17.51
N ALA A 34 -9.14 -14.73 -18.12
CA ALA A 34 -8.64 -16.04 -17.75
C ALA A 34 -7.18 -16.16 -18.22
N HIS A 35 -6.28 -15.41 -17.56
CA HIS A 35 -4.89 -15.82 -17.52
C HIS A 35 -4.79 -16.92 -16.49
N GLY A 36 -5.15 -18.13 -16.91
CA GLY A 36 -4.65 -19.34 -16.29
C GLY A 36 -3.14 -19.20 -16.24
N ARG A 37 -2.57 -19.15 -15.03
CA ARG A 37 -1.12 -19.14 -14.84
C ARG A 37 -0.60 -20.54 -15.15
N GLY A 38 -0.65 -20.89 -16.42
CA GLY A 38 -0.06 -22.09 -16.98
C GLY A 38 1.41 -21.85 -17.26
N GLN A 39 2.24 -22.63 -16.56
CA GLN A 39 3.56 -23.09 -16.98
C GLN A 39 4.56 -22.02 -17.44
N GLY A 40 5.38 -21.62 -16.47
CA GLY A 40 6.60 -20.86 -16.69
C GLY A 40 7.20 -20.62 -15.32
N GLY A 41 7.87 -21.64 -14.78
CA GLY A 41 8.69 -21.52 -13.58
C GLY A 41 9.79 -20.50 -13.85
N ALA A 42 9.46 -19.22 -13.65
CA ALA A 42 10.44 -18.15 -13.73
C ALA A 42 11.56 -18.54 -12.78
N ALA A 43 12.77 -18.72 -13.35
CA ALA A 43 13.96 -19.06 -12.60
C ALA A 43 14.01 -18.16 -11.38
N ARG A 44 14.00 -18.78 -10.19
CA ARG A 44 14.13 -18.05 -8.94
C ARG A 44 15.55 -17.53 -8.90
N HIS A 45 15.75 -16.30 -9.32
CA HIS A 45 17.00 -15.60 -9.07
C HIS A 45 17.21 -15.57 -7.55
N CYS A 46 18.21 -16.31 -7.06
CA CYS A 46 18.71 -16.19 -5.70
C CYS A 46 19.20 -14.76 -5.51
N LYS A 47 18.52 -14.00 -4.65
CA LYS A 47 18.88 -12.61 -4.38
C LYS A 47 20.15 -12.58 -3.54
N VAL A 48 21.21 -11.99 -4.09
CA VAL A 48 22.33 -11.49 -3.28
C VAL A 48 21.80 -10.35 -2.41
N ILE A 49 21.93 -10.48 -1.09
CA ILE A 49 21.39 -9.52 -0.13
C ILE A 49 22.41 -8.39 0.04
N CYS A 50 22.15 -7.23 -0.55
CA CYS A 50 22.88 -6.01 -0.20
C CYS A 50 22.01 -4.75 -0.40
N TYR A 51 21.81 -4.01 0.69
CA TYR A 51 21.09 -2.73 0.81
C TYR A 51 19.72 -2.62 0.11
N ASN A 52 18.74 -3.31 0.70
CA ASN A 52 17.44 -3.64 0.08
C ASN A 52 16.33 -2.57 0.25
N THR A 53 16.64 -1.28 0.48
CA THR A 53 15.61 -0.23 0.70
C THR A 53 14.60 -0.14 -0.44
N GLN A 54 15.07 -0.34 -1.66
CA GLN A 54 14.25 -0.30 -2.87
C GLN A 54 13.44 -1.59 -3.08
N GLY A 55 13.84 -2.69 -2.43
CA GLY A 55 13.08 -3.95 -2.43
C GLY A 55 11.70 -3.81 -1.80
N ILE A 56 11.52 -2.83 -0.91
CA ILE A 56 10.20 -2.39 -0.44
C ILE A 56 9.60 -1.41 -1.47
N THR A 57 8.90 -1.98 -2.45
CA THR A 57 8.34 -1.25 -3.59
C THR A 57 7.06 -0.47 -3.21
N ARG A 58 6.77 0.61 -3.95
CA ARG A 58 5.52 1.40 -3.79
C ARG A 58 4.23 0.55 -3.79
N PRO A 59 4.05 -0.47 -4.67
CA PRO A 59 2.88 -1.34 -4.60
C PRO A 59 2.83 -2.21 -3.34
N ALA A 60 3.98 -2.60 -2.76
CA ALA A 60 4.00 -3.35 -1.50
C ALA A 60 3.48 -2.49 -0.33
N ILE A 61 3.95 -1.25 -0.22
CA ILE A 61 3.47 -0.28 0.78
C ILE A 61 1.97 -0.01 0.59
N ARG A 62 1.52 0.13 -0.67
CA ARG A 62 0.10 0.30 -0.97
C ARG A 62 -0.72 -0.90 -0.49
N ARG A 63 -0.27 -2.14 -0.72
CA ARG A 63 -0.97 -3.35 -0.22
C ARG A 63 -1.07 -3.38 1.31
N LEU A 64 0.00 -3.03 2.02
CA LEU A 64 -0.01 -2.95 3.48
C LEU A 64 -0.98 -1.90 3.98
N ALA A 65 -0.91 -0.69 3.42
CA ALA A 65 -1.78 0.42 3.77
C ALA A 65 -3.26 0.09 3.50
N ARG A 66 -3.57 -0.61 2.40
CA ARG A 66 -4.94 -1.10 2.14
C ARG A 66 -5.41 -2.10 3.19
N ARG A 67 -4.57 -3.04 3.62
CA ARG A 67 -4.90 -3.99 4.71
C ARG A 67 -5.13 -3.26 6.04
N ALA A 68 -4.37 -2.19 6.29
CA ALA A 68 -4.51 -1.34 7.47
C ALA A 68 -5.67 -0.32 7.37
N GLY A 69 -6.51 -0.37 6.33
CA GLY A 69 -7.66 0.53 6.18
C GLY A 69 -7.33 1.94 5.64
N VAL A 70 -6.12 2.17 5.13
CA VAL A 70 -5.70 3.47 4.62
C VAL A 70 -6.30 3.73 3.23
N ILE A 71 -7.10 4.79 3.09
CA ILE A 71 -7.86 5.12 1.87
C ILE A 71 -7.08 6.04 0.91
N ARG A 72 -6.28 6.99 1.43
CA ARG A 72 -5.40 7.85 0.61
C ARG A 72 -3.99 7.83 1.19
N ILE A 73 -2.99 7.79 0.31
CA ILE A 73 -1.57 7.70 0.68
C ILE A 73 -0.84 8.79 -0.09
N SER A 74 -0.16 9.69 0.64
CA SER A 74 0.68 10.74 0.05
C SER A 74 2.03 10.19 -0.40
N THR A 75 2.74 10.94 -1.24
CA THR A 75 4.02 10.52 -1.82
C THR A 75 5.16 10.45 -0.80
N LEU A 76 5.13 11.27 0.25
CA LEU A 76 6.14 11.31 1.31
C LEU A 76 6.19 10.01 2.11
N VAL A 77 5.02 9.41 2.35
CA VAL A 77 4.87 8.17 3.14
C VAL A 77 5.73 7.05 2.55
N PHE A 78 5.84 6.93 1.23
CA PHE A 78 6.64 5.86 0.62
C PHE A 78 8.11 5.87 1.03
N ARG A 79 8.67 7.06 1.32
CA ARG A 79 10.05 7.19 1.78
C ARG A 79 10.15 6.94 3.27
N GLU A 80 9.25 7.52 4.05
CA GLU A 80 9.25 7.41 5.51
C GLU A 80 9.01 5.98 6.00
N THR A 81 8.08 5.24 5.38
CA THR A 81 7.82 3.85 5.78
C THR A 81 9.06 2.98 5.63
N ARG A 82 9.93 3.26 4.65
CA ARG A 82 11.17 2.50 4.47
C ARG A 82 12.20 2.77 5.56
N ALA A 83 12.26 4.00 6.08
CA ALA A 83 13.12 4.35 7.20
C ALA A 83 12.64 3.66 8.49
N VAL A 84 11.34 3.75 8.77
CA VAL A 84 10.71 3.12 9.95
C VAL A 84 10.90 1.60 9.94
N LEU A 85 10.65 0.95 8.80
CA LEU A 85 10.80 -0.51 8.68
C LEU A 85 12.24 -0.98 8.93
N ARG A 86 13.25 -0.17 8.58
CA ARG A 86 14.65 -0.51 8.85
C ARG A 86 14.98 -0.48 10.33
N VAL A 87 14.55 0.57 11.03
CA VAL A 87 14.78 0.70 12.48
C VAL A 87 14.06 -0.41 13.23
N PHE A 88 12.81 -0.68 12.87
CA PHE A 88 12.02 -1.74 13.48
C PHE A 88 12.67 -3.12 13.33
N LEU A 89 13.14 -3.46 12.13
CA LEU A 89 13.81 -4.74 11.89
C LEU A 89 15.17 -4.83 12.58
N ALA A 90 15.92 -3.73 12.65
CA ALA A 90 17.19 -3.71 13.38
C ALA A 90 16.99 -4.06 14.87
N ASN A 91 15.98 -3.47 15.50
CA ASN A 91 15.66 -3.75 16.91
C ASN A 91 15.22 -5.20 17.10
N LEU A 92 14.26 -5.68 16.30
CA LEU A 92 13.78 -7.06 16.40
C LEU A 92 14.87 -8.12 16.18
N ILE A 93 15.81 -7.87 15.26
CA ILE A 93 16.89 -8.83 14.97
C ILE A 93 17.93 -8.78 16.09
N CYS A 94 18.25 -7.59 16.62
CA CYS A 94 19.16 -7.46 17.76
C CYS A 94 18.65 -8.25 18.98
N ASP A 95 17.34 -8.14 19.25
CA ASP A 95 16.69 -8.86 20.36
C ASP A 95 16.63 -10.38 20.12
N ALA A 96 16.53 -10.84 18.87
CA ALA A 96 16.39 -12.26 18.53
C ALA A 96 17.73 -13.01 18.37
N VAL A 97 18.84 -12.30 18.19
CA VAL A 97 20.19 -12.89 18.03
C VAL A 97 20.91 -13.05 19.38
N THR A 98 20.41 -12.39 20.42
CA THR A 98 20.80 -12.65 21.81
C THR A 98 20.09 -13.89 22.33
#